data_AF-A0ABD0RDI3-F1
#
_entry.id   AF-A0ABD0RDI3-F1
#
_cell.length_a   1.000
_cell.length_b   1.000
_cell.length_c   1.000
_cell.angle_alpha   90.00
_cell.angle_beta   90.00
_cell.angle_gamma   90.00
#
_symmetry.space_group_name_H-M   'P 1'
#
loop_
_entity.id
_entity.type
_entity.pdbx_description
1 polymer ?
#
loop_
_entity_poly.entity_id
_entity_poly.type
_entity_poly.pdbx_seq_one_letter_code
_entity_poly.pdbx_strand_id
1 'polypeptide(L)' 'GIFESIESGPSGPEELAFKFALNTINRNRTLLPNTTLTYDIQRINVFDSFEASRK' A
#
# COMPACT_ATOMS: atom_id res chain seq x y z
N GLY A 1 4.03 -15.21 7.96
CA GLY A 1 4.15 -14.16 8.97
C GLY A 1 3.48 -12.94 8.42
N ILE A 2 2.42 -12.50 9.08
CA ILE A 2 1.64 -11.31 8.74
C ILE A 2 2.49 -10.08 9.03
N PHE A 3 2.98 -9.41 8.00
CA PHE A 3 3.68 -8.14 8.13
C PHE A 3 2.63 -7.04 8.30
N GLU A 4 2.19 -6.86 9.54
CA GLU A 4 1.52 -5.65 9.97
C GLU A 4 2.64 -4.63 10.24
N SER A 5 3.01 -3.88 9.21
CA SER A 5 3.94 -2.76 9.37
C SER A 5 3.27 -1.73 10.28
N ILE A 6 3.88 -1.56 11.45
CA ILE A 6 3.54 -0.63 12.50
C ILE A 6 3.36 0.77 11.90
N GLU A 7 2.12 1.25 11.84
CA GLU A 7 1.79 2.56 11.29
C GLU A 7 1.32 3.47 12.43
N SER A 8 2.26 4.25 12.96
CA SER A 8 2.01 5.27 13.97
C SER A 8 1.34 6.50 13.32
N GLY A 9 0.03 6.40 13.04
CA GLY A 9 -0.83 7.50 12.61
C GLY A 9 -2.04 7.03 11.81
N PRO A 10 -3.20 7.71 11.88
CA PRO A 10 -4.40 7.30 11.14
C PRO A 10 -4.16 7.33 9.62
N SER A 11 -4.44 6.21 8.94
CA SER A 11 -4.34 6.11 7.48
C SER A 11 -5.30 7.07 6.78
N GLY A 12 -4.79 7.84 5.80
CA GLY A 12 -5.59 8.75 4.99
C GLY A 12 -6.54 8.01 4.03
N PRO A 13 -7.54 8.71 3.45
CA PRO A 13 -8.54 8.09 2.57
C PRO A 13 -7.92 7.45 1.32
N GLU A 14 -6.86 8.04 0.76
CA GLU A 14 -6.12 7.50 -0.39
C GLU A 14 -5.44 6.17 -0.05
N GLU A 15 -4.85 6.10 1.14
CA GLU A 15 -4.15 4.92 1.62
C GLU A 15 -5.12 3.76 1.90
N LEU A 16 -6.30 4.08 2.46
CA LEU A 16 -7.38 3.12 2.65
C LEU A 16 -7.92 2.60 1.32
N ALA A 17 -8.14 3.48 0.35
CA ALA A 17 -8.57 3.09 -0.99
C ALA A 17 -7.54 2.17 -1.67
N PHE A 18 -6.24 2.48 -1.54
CA PHE A 18 -5.15 1.66 -2.03
C PHE A 18 -5.15 0.26 -1.39
N LYS A 19 -5.18 0.18 -0.05
CA LYS A 19 -5.23 -1.08 0.70
C LYS A 19 -6.47 -1.91 0.34
N PHE A 20 -7.62 -1.26 0.17
CA PHE A 20 -8.88 -1.92 -0.22
C PHE A 20 -8.81 -2.51 -1.64
N ALA A 21 -8.32 -1.75 -2.61
CA ALA A 21 -8.17 -2.21 -3.99
C ALA A 21 -7.24 -3.44 -4.04
N LEU A 22 -6.11 -3.38 -3.34
CA LEU A 22 -5.15 -4.49 -3.32
C LEU A 22 -5.73 -5.75 -2.67
N ASN A 23 -6.43 -5.60 -1.55
CA ASN A 23 -7.12 -6.71 -0.88
C ASN A 23 -8.17 -7.34 -1.80
N THR A 24 -8.93 -6.51 -2.51
CA THR A 24 -9.96 -6.94 -3.45
C THR A 24 -9.34 -7.71 -4.61
N ILE A 25 -8.24 -7.24 -5.20
CA ILE A 25 -7.53 -7.93 -6.29
C ILE A 25 -6.98 -9.26 -5.79
N ASN A 26 -6.27 -9.28 -4.66
CA ASN A 26 -5.68 -10.51 -4.12
C ASN A 26 -6.72 -11.56 -3.71
N ARG A 27 -7.94 -11.15 -3.35
CA ARG A 27 -9.05 -12.08 -3.06
C ARG A 27 -9.79 -12.53 -4.31
N ASN A 28 -9.63 -11.83 -5.44
CA ASN A 28 -10.33 -12.15 -6.67
C ASN A 28 -9.63 -13.32 -7.38
N ARG A 29 -10.32 -14.46 -7.47
CA ARG A 29 -9.78 -15.67 -8.12
C ARG A 29 -9.85 -15.64 -9.65
N THR A 30 -10.46 -14.62 -10.24
CA THR A 30 -10.48 -14.44 -11.71
C THR A 30 -9.48 -13.39 -12.18
N LEU A 31 -9.07 -12.48 -11.29
CA LEU A 31 -8.11 -11.44 -11.58
C LEU A 31 -6.79 -11.76 -10.86
N LEU A 32 -5.74 -12.05 -11.62
CA LEU A 32 -4.42 -12.44 -11.09
C LEU A 32 -4.45 -13.68 -10.16
N PRO A 33 -5.04 -14.81 -10.59
CA PRO A 33 -5.27 -15.99 -9.73
C PRO A 33 -4.02 -16.61 -9.11
N ASN A 34 -2.85 -16.44 -9.74
CA ASN A 34 -1.59 -17.03 -9.31
C ASN A 34 -0.58 -15.98 -8.80
N THR A 35 -1.04 -14.74 -8.60
CA THR A 35 -0.18 -13.63 -8.21
C THR A 35 -0.72 -13.01 -6.94
N THR A 36 0.14 -12.81 -5.94
CA THR A 36 -0.19 -12.02 -4.75
C THR A 36 0.54 -10.69 -4.83
N LEU A 37 -0.22 -9.60 -4.91
CA LEU A 37 0.32 -8.25 -4.87
C LEU A 37 0.71 -7.90 -3.43
N THR A 38 1.94 -7.41 -3.26
CA THR A 38 2.47 -6.92 -1.98
C THR A 38 2.83 -5.44 -2.12
N TYR A 39 2.98 -4.74 -1.00
CA TYR A 39 3.23 -3.31 -1.00
C TYR A 39 4.10 -2.88 0.17
N ASP A 40 4.80 -1.77 -0.03
CA ASP A 40 5.46 -0.96 1.00
C ASP A 40 4.95 0.47 0.84
N ILE A 41 4.21 0.98 1.84
CA ILE A 41 3.67 2.35 1.82
C ILE A 41 4.67 3.25 2.53
N GLN A 42 5.09 4.30 1.84
CA GLN A 42 5.98 5.32 2.38
C GLN A 42 5.24 6.66 2.41
N ARG A 43 5.26 7.32 3.56
CA ARG A 43 4.73 8.67 3.74
C ARG A 43 5.90 9.65 3.62
N ILE A 44 5.81 10.50 2.63
CA ILE A 44 6.79 11.55 2.34
C ILE A 44 6.12 12.92 2.43
N ASN A 45 6.90 13.96 2.64
CA ASN A 45 6.36 15.31 2.63
C ASN A 45 5.94 15.71 1.19
N VAL A 46 4.76 16.31 1.04
CA VAL A 46 4.18 16.69 -0.26
C VAL A 46 5.10 17.62 -1.07
N PHE A 47 5.90 18.44 -0.39
CA PHE A 47 6.79 19.41 -1.03
C PHE A 47 8.25 18.96 -1.13
N ASP A 48 8.59 17.77 -0.59
CA ASP A 48 9.95 17.27 -0.61
C ASP A 48 10.14 16.26 -1.75
N SER A 49 10.35 16.78 -2.96
CA SER A 49 10.61 15.95 -4.14
C SER A 49 11.93 15.18 -4.07
N PHE A 50 12.88 15.64 -3.23
CA PHE A 50 14.13 14.93 -3.00
C PHE A 50 13.89 13.69 -2.15
N GLU A 51 13.14 13.81 -1.06
CA GLU A 51 12.67 12.68 -0.26
C GLU A 51 11.84 11.71 -1.11
N ALA A 52 10.95 12.22 -1.96
CA ALA A 52 10.16 11.42 -2.90
C ALA A 52 11.00 10.57 -3.85
N SER A 53 12.18 11.07 -4.23
CA SER A 53 13.08 10.38 -5.17
C SER A 53 13.95 9.31 -4.51
N ARG A 54 14.06 9.32 -3.17
CA ARG A 54 14.89 8.36 -2.45
C ARG A 54 14.19 7.00 -2.38
N LYS A 55 14.77 6.03 -3.07
CA LYS A 55 14.45 4.61 -3.04
C LYS A 55 15.72 3.79 -2.83
#